data_AF-A0A136Q8L6-F1
#
_entry.id   AF-A0A136Q8L6-F1
#
_cell.length_a   1.000
_cell.length_b   1.000
_cell.length_c   1.000
_cell.angle_alpha   90.00
_cell.angle_beta   90.00
_cell.angle_gamma   90.00
#
_symmetry.space_group_name_H-M   'P 1'
#
loop_
_entity.id
_entity.type
_entity.pdbx_description
1 polymer ?
#
loop_
_entity_poly.entity_id
_entity_poly.type
_entity_poly.pdbx_seq_one_letter_code
_entity_poly.pdbx_strand_id
1 'polypeptide(L)'
;MNKYEICGKEYPIIGRFDAVSPDGVVASNIPLLDIPMMTDYQWQRNCLKRRIEHPEYYEVIEDVPATIARLEKWLNEHKKRD
;
A
#
# COMPACT_ATOMS: atom_id res chain seq x y z
N MET A 1 18.26 -12.87 13.88
CA MET A 1 17.86 -11.77 12.99
C MET A 1 16.69 -11.07 13.64
N ASN A 2 16.83 -9.79 14.01
CA ASN A 2 15.76 -9.06 14.69
C ASN A 2 14.67 -8.71 13.67
N LYS A 3 13.41 -8.89 14.06
CA LYS A 3 12.24 -8.58 13.24
C LYS A 3 11.47 -7.41 13.84
N TYR A 4 10.65 -6.77 13.02
CA TYR A 4 9.75 -5.70 13.43
C TYR A 4 8.32 -6.04 13.01
N GLU A 5 7.36 -5.84 13.90
CA GLU A 5 5.95 -6.14 13.63
C GLU A 5 5.23 -4.92 13.05
N ILE A 6 4.55 -5.10 11.92
CA ILE A 6 3.66 -4.12 11.32
C ILE A 6 2.35 -4.83 10.98
N CYS A 7 1.24 -4.33 11.54
CA CYS A 7 -0.11 -4.83 11.28
C CYS A 7 -0.23 -6.36 11.46
N GLY A 8 0.38 -6.93 12.52
CA GLY A 8 0.35 -8.36 12.81
C GLY A 8 1.25 -9.24 11.92
N LYS A 9 2.11 -8.63 11.09
CA LYS A 9 3.09 -9.35 10.27
C LYS A 9 4.50 -8.91 10.64
N GLU A 10 5.41 -9.88 10.78
CA GLU A 10 6.80 -9.62 11.09
C GLU A 10 7.64 -9.45 9.82
N TYR A 11 8.51 -8.43 9.81
CA TYR A 11 9.45 -8.14 8.73
C TYR A 11 10.89 -8.13 9.24
N PRO A 12 11.87 -8.60 8.44
CA PRO A 12 13.27 -8.56 8.83
C PRO A 12 13.77 -7.11 8.88
N ILE A 13 14.51 -6.77 9.94
CA ILE A 13 15.25 -5.51 10.01
C ILE A 13 16.53 -5.66 9.19
N ILE A 14 16.63 -4.90 8.10
CA ILE A 14 17.78 -4.90 7.19
C ILE A 14 18.84 -3.84 7.54
N GLY A 15 18.48 -2.89 8.41
CA GLY A 15 19.39 -1.85 8.88
C GLY A 15 18.74 -0.99 9.95
N ARG A 16 19.48 -0.03 10.49
CA ARG A 16 18.93 0.98 11.41
C ARG A 16 19.56 2.34 11.12
N PHE A 17 18.81 3.40 11.35
CA PHE A 17 19.27 4.77 11.14
C PHE A 17 18.69 5.71 12.20
N ASP A 18 19.35 6.86 12.36
CA ASP A 18 18.83 7.96 13.17
C ASP A 18 18.17 8.97 12.23
N ALA A 19 16.95 9.39 12.54
CA ALA A 19 16.25 10.46 11.82
C ALA A 19 16.27 11.74 12.64
N VAL A 20 16.39 12.87 11.95
CA VAL A 20 16.26 14.19 12.54
C VAL A 20 15.02 14.84 11.95
N SER A 21 14.07 15.23 12.80
CA SER A 21 12.88 15.95 12.37
C SER A 21 13.20 17.42 12.02
N PRO A 22 12.31 18.13 11.31
CA PRO A 22 12.54 19.53 10.93
C PRO A 22 12.73 20.50 12.11
N ASP A 23 12.20 20.18 13.29
CA ASP A 23 12.37 20.90 14.56
C ASP A 23 13.62 20.47 15.36
N GLY A 24 14.47 19.60 14.79
CA GLY A 24 15.75 19.19 15.35
C GLY A 24 15.68 18.04 16.36
N VAL A 25 14.52 17.39 16.51
CA VAL A 25 14.38 16.22 17.39
C VAL A 25 15.01 15.00 16.71
N VAL A 26 15.89 14.32 17.45
CA VAL A 26 16.55 13.10 16.97
C VAL A 26 15.76 11.87 17.41
N ALA A 27 15.26 11.12 16.43
CA ALA A 27 14.73 9.78 16.63
C ALA A 27 15.83 8.77 16.26
N SER A 28 16.50 8.24 17.27
CA SER A 28 17.57 7.26 17.08
C SER A 28 17.04 5.84 16.87
N ASN A 29 17.86 5.01 16.23
CA ASN A 29 17.69 3.55 16.19
C ASN A 29 16.43 3.07 15.45
N ILE A 30 15.98 3.79 14.42
CA ILE A 30 14.79 3.47 13.62
C ILE A 30 15.08 2.24 12.75
N PRO A 31 14.21 1.20 12.76
CA PRO A 31 14.40 0.01 11.94
C PRO A 31 14.13 0.31 10.46
N LEU A 32 15.09 -0.05 9.61
CA LEU A 32 14.91 -0.15 8.16
C LEU A 32 14.43 -1.56 7.82
N LEU A 33 13.32 -1.66 7.11
CA LEU A 33 12.67 -2.92 6.75
C LEU A 33 12.61 -3.05 5.24
N ASP A 34 12.81 -4.28 4.75
CA ASP A 34 12.48 -4.63 3.37
C ASP A 34 11.10 -5.28 3.34
N ILE A 35 10.09 -4.49 2.98
CA ILE A 35 8.69 -4.92 2.92
C ILE A 35 8.37 -5.22 1.45
N PRO A 36 8.13 -6.49 1.08
CA PRO A 36 7.71 -6.82 -0.27
C PRO A 36 6.31 -6.24 -0.51
N MET A 37 6.27 -5.16 -1.28
CA MET A 37 5.04 -4.51 -1.71
C MET A 37 4.45 -5.26 -2.91
N MET A 38 3.13 -5.30 -3.00
CA MET A 38 2.46 -5.79 -4.21
C MET A 38 2.70 -4.81 -5.37
N THR A 39 2.63 -5.31 -6.60
CA THR A 39 2.74 -4.42 -7.77
C THR A 39 1.55 -3.48 -7.85
N ASP A 40 1.72 -2.33 -8.51
CA ASP A 40 0.62 -1.40 -8.78
C ASP A 40 -0.55 -2.11 -9.47
N TYR A 41 -0.25 -3.05 -10.38
CA TYR A 41 -1.29 -3.83 -11.05
C TYR A 41 -2.10 -4.69 -10.06
N GLN A 42 -1.43 -5.41 -9.18
CA GLN A 42 -2.08 -6.22 -8.15
C GLN A 42 -2.89 -5.34 -7.19
N TRP A 43 -2.37 -4.18 -6.84
CA TRP A 43 -3.06 -3.21 -5.99
C TRP A 43 -4.33 -2.68 -6.65
N GLN A 44 -4.26 -2.22 -7.90
CA GLN A 44 -5.41 -1.72 -8.65
C GLN A 44 -6.48 -2.80 -8.84
N ARG A 45 -6.06 -4.04 -9.10
CA ARG A 45 -6.97 -5.20 -9.20
C ARG A 45 -7.69 -5.47 -7.88
N ASN A 46 -6.98 -5.39 -6.75
CA ASN A 46 -7.59 -5.55 -5.43
C ASN A 46 -8.56 -4.40 -5.11
N CYS A 47 -8.21 -3.17 -5.50
CA CYS A 47 -9.10 -2.00 -5.36
C CYS A 47 -10.41 -2.19 -6.14
N LEU A 48 -10.34 -2.67 -7.39
CA LEU A 48 -11.52 -2.98 -8.21
C LEU A 48 -12.39 -4.03 -7.52
N LYS A 49 -11.77 -5.16 -7.13
CA LYS A 49 -12.46 -6.26 -6.46
C LYS A 49 -13.22 -5.78 -5.22
N ARG A 50 -12.57 -4.99 -4.36
CA ARG A 50 -13.18 -4.44 -3.13
C ARG A 50 -14.40 -3.56 -3.40
N ARG A 51 -14.39 -2.75 -4.45
CA ARG A 51 -15.52 -1.87 -4.80
C ARG A 51 -16.70 -2.63 -5.37
N ILE A 52 -16.45 -3.74 -6.05
CA ILE A 52 -17.49 -4.65 -6.53
C ILE A 52 -18.09 -5.44 -5.35
N GLU A 53 -17.25 -5.94 -4.43
CA GLU A 53 -17.70 -6.79 -3.32
C GLU A 53 -18.30 -6.00 -2.15
N HIS A 54 -17.82 -4.78 -1.92
CA HIS A 54 -18.18 -3.95 -0.77
C HIS A 54 -18.37 -2.47 -1.15
N PRO A 55 -19.28 -2.13 -2.09
CA PRO A 55 -19.52 -0.75 -2.51
C PRO A 55 -19.89 0.17 -1.33
N GLU A 56 -20.54 -0.36 -0.29
CA GLU A 56 -21.01 0.37 0.88
C GLU A 56 -19.88 1.07 1.67
N TYR A 57 -18.65 0.57 1.58
CA TYR A 57 -17.50 1.20 2.24
C TYR A 57 -16.95 2.41 1.46
N TYR A 58 -17.32 2.54 0.19
CA TYR A 58 -16.75 3.52 -0.72
C TYR A 58 -17.77 4.59 -1.16
N GLU A 59 -19.06 4.27 -1.16
CA GLU A 59 -20.14 5.21 -1.52
C GLU A 59 -20.13 6.51 -0.69
N VAL A 60 -19.57 6.46 0.53
CA VAL A 60 -19.44 7.63 1.41
C VAL A 60 -18.34 8.61 0.99
N ILE A 61 -17.40 8.20 0.13
CA ILE A 61 -16.21 8.99 -0.23
C ILE A 61 -15.92 9.07 -1.73
N GLU A 62 -16.56 8.27 -2.57
CA GLU A 62 -16.37 8.28 -4.03
C GLU A 62 -17.63 7.87 -4.81
N ASP A 63 -17.68 8.26 -6.09
CA ASP A 63 -18.58 7.67 -7.07
C ASP A 63 -18.06 6.26 -7.43
N VAL A 64 -18.68 5.24 -6.83
CA VAL A 64 -18.25 3.84 -6.97
C VAL A 64 -18.39 3.34 -8.42
N PRO A 65 -19.51 3.53 -9.13
CA PRO A 65 -19.61 3.18 -10.55
C PRO A 65 -18.53 3.82 -11.43
N ALA A 66 -18.28 5.13 -11.28
CA ALA A 66 -17.25 5.82 -12.05
C ALA A 66 -15.84 5.30 -11.71
N THR A 67 -15.60 4.98 -10.44
CA THR A 67 -14.30 4.46 -9.99
C THR A 67 -14.05 3.05 -10.50
N ILE A 68 -15.07 2.18 -10.49
CA ILE A 68 -15.01 0.84 -11.10
C ILE A 68 -14.63 0.96 -12.59
N ALA A 69 -15.34 1.79 -13.35
CA ALA A 69 -15.06 1.98 -14.78
C ALA A 69 -13.62 2.47 -15.04
N ARG A 70 -13.11 3.38 -14.20
CA ARG A 70 -11.73 3.85 -14.29
C ARG A 70 -10.71 2.74 -14.00
N LEU A 71 -10.95 1.93 -12.98
CA LEU A 71 -10.07 0.82 -12.60
C LEU A 71 -10.05 -0.28 -13.67
N GLU A 72 -11.19 -0.65 -14.23
CA GLU A 72 -11.28 -1.60 -15.33
C GLU A 72 -10.52 -1.11 -16.57
N LYS A 73 -10.67 0.17 -16.92
CA LYS A 73 -9.91 0.78 -18.01
C LYS A 73 -8.41 0.69 -17.75
N TRP A 74 -7.96 1.12 -16.57
CA TRP A 74 -6.54 1.09 -16.21
C TRP A 74 -5.96 -0.34 -16.27
N LEU A 75 -6.68 -1.32 -15.72
CA LEU A 75 -6.25 -2.73 -15.73
C LEU A 75 -6.17 -3.31 -17.14
N ASN A 76 -7.07 -2.90 -18.04
CA ASN A 76 -7.03 -3.31 -19.44
C ASN A 76 -5.85 -2.68 -20.19
N GLU A 77 -5.53 -1.42 -19.92
CA GLU A 77 -4.39 -0.70 -20.51
C GLU A 77 -3.04 -1.29 -20.06
N HIS A 78 -2.97 -1.83 -18.84
CA HIS A 78 -1.72 -2.31 -18.23
C HIS A 78 -1.57 -3.84 -18.24
N LYS A 79 -2.58 -4.59 -18.72
CA LYS A 79 -2.62 -6.06 -18.77
C LYS A 79 -1.48 -6.73 -19.54
N LYS A 80 -0.77 -5.98 -20.39
CA LYS A 80 0.34 -6.46 -21.25
C LYS A 80 1.72 -6.02 -20.78
N ARG A 81 1.84 -5.34 -19.63
CA ARG A 81 3.09 -4.73 -19.15
C ARG A 81 3.73 -5.47 -17.98
N ASP A 82 3.12 -6.56 -17.51
CA ASP A 82 3.65 -7.44 -16.45
C ASP A 82 4.25 -8.72 -17.04
#